data_AF-A0A7W7DJB6-F1
#
_entry.id   AF-A0A7W7DJB6-F1
#
_cell.length_a   1.000
_cell.length_b   1.000
_cell.length_c   1.000
_cell.angle_alpha   90.00
_cell.angle_beta   90.00
_cell.angle_gamma   90.00
#
_symmetry.space_group_name_H-M   'P 1'
#
loop_
_entity.id
_entity.type
_entity.pdbx_description
1 polymer ?
#
loop_
_entity_poly.entity_id
_entity_poly.type
_entity_poly.pdbx_seq_one_letter_code
_entity_poly.pdbx_strand_id
1 'polypeptide(L)' 'MPPELGDLPADCAFAAPCDRTTDTCATAPPAGPVACHHPHVPEDVRA' A
#
# COMPACT_ATOMS: atom_id res chain seq x y z
N MET A 1 -18.48 10.31 -9.56
CA MET A 1 -17.15 9.73 -9.28
C MET A 1 -16.53 9.39 -10.62
N PRO A 2 -15.35 9.94 -10.98
CA PRO A 2 -14.78 9.75 -12.32
C PRO A 2 -14.37 8.29 -12.55
N PRO A 3 -14.60 7.73 -13.76
CA PRO A 3 -14.39 6.32 -14.07
C PRO A 3 -12.92 5.89 -14.10
N GLU A 4 -11.99 6.84 -14.21
CA GLU A 4 -10.54 6.61 -14.32
C GLU A 4 -9.87 6.06 -13.05
N LEU A 5 -10.61 5.91 -11.94
CA LEU A 5 -10.10 5.42 -10.66
C LEU A 5 -10.47 3.96 -10.35
N GLY A 6 -11.18 3.30 -11.27
CA GLY A 6 -11.72 1.95 -11.07
C GLY A 6 -10.74 0.80 -11.32
N ASP A 7 -9.62 1.06 -12.01
CA ASP A 7 -8.64 0.04 -12.40
C ASP A 7 -7.38 0.13 -11.52
N LEU A 8 -7.58 0.13 -10.19
CA LEU A 8 -6.46 -0.08 -9.30
C LEU A 8 -6.08 -1.56 -9.33
N PRO A 9 -4.78 -1.90 -9.43
CA PRO A 9 -4.34 -3.28 -9.45
C PRO A 9 -4.85 -4.01 -8.19
N ALA A 10 -5.19 -5.29 -8.34
CA ALA A 10 -5.61 -6.14 -7.21
C ALA A 10 -4.46 -6.37 -6.21
N ASP A 11 -3.22 -6.17 -6.67
CA ASP A 11 -1.99 -6.21 -5.88
C ASP A 11 -1.68 -4.86 -5.23
N CYS A 12 -0.71 -4.83 -4.31
CA CYS A 12 -0.17 -3.58 -3.80
C CYS A 12 0.39 -2.74 -4.97
N ALA A 13 -0.21 -1.57 -5.23
CA ALA A 13 0.22 -0.66 -6.30
C ALA A 13 1.69 -0.20 -6.19
N PHE A 14 2.30 -0.35 -5.03
CA PHE A 14 3.69 0.03 -4.74
C PHE A 14 4.66 -1.15 -4.78
N ALA A 15 4.22 -2.39 -5.05
CA ALA A 15 5.10 -3.56 -5.00
C ALA A 15 6.28 -3.48 -5.99
N ALA A 16 6.05 -2.97 -7.21
CA ALA A 16 7.09 -2.84 -8.22
C ALA A 16 8.25 -1.90 -7.83
N PRO A 17 7.99 -0.68 -7.31
CA PRO A 17 9.07 0.22 -6.86
C PRO A 17 9.54 0.02 -5.40
N CYS A 18 8.95 -0.88 -4.60
CA CYS A 18 9.22 -0.97 -3.17
C CYS A 18 10.43 -1.87 -2.84
N ASP A 19 11.41 -1.35 -2.09
CA ASP A 19 12.57 -2.11 -1.60
C ASP A 19 12.23 -3.17 -0.52
N ARG A 20 11.01 -3.11 0.05
CA ARG A 20 10.53 -4.02 1.10
C ARG A 20 9.56 -5.08 0.56
N THR A 21 9.42 -5.24 -0.75
CA THR A 21 8.45 -6.15 -1.35
C THR A 21 8.65 -7.59 -0.89
N THR A 22 7.54 -8.23 -0.54
CA THR A 22 7.45 -9.65 -0.15
C THR A 22 6.26 -10.29 -0.86
N ASP A 23 6.13 -11.62 -0.82
CA ASP A 23 4.99 -12.34 -1.44
C ASP A 23 3.61 -11.83 -0.99
N THR A 24 3.49 -11.34 0.25
CA THR A 24 2.22 -10.77 0.76
C THR A 24 1.79 -9.52 -0.02
N CYS A 25 2.72 -8.79 -0.64
CA CYS A 25 2.43 -7.62 -1.47
C CYS A 25 1.70 -7.95 -2.79
N ALA A 26 1.64 -9.22 -3.20
CA ALA A 26 0.83 -9.71 -4.32
C ALA A 26 -0.68 -9.80 -3.99
N THR A 27 -1.12 -9.06 -2.98
CA THR A 27 -2.52 -8.92 -2.60
C THR A 27 -2.76 -7.48 -2.14
N ALA A 28 -4.02 -7.05 -2.19
CA ALA A 28 -4.41 -5.75 -1.69
C ALA A 28 -4.13 -5.64 -0.18
N PRO A 29 -3.48 -4.55 0.29
CA PRO A 29 -3.27 -4.32 1.72
C PRO A 29 -4.58 -4.04 2.45
N PRO A 30 -4.62 -4.25 3.78
CA PRO A 30 -5.77 -3.88 4.59
C PRO A 30 -6.03 -2.37 4.51
N ALA A 31 -7.30 -1.98 4.58
CA ALA A 31 -7.68 -0.58 4.65
C ALA A 31 -7.20 0.04 5.98
N GLY A 32 -6.61 1.22 5.90
CA GLY A 32 -6.07 1.93 7.06
C GLY A 32 -5.50 3.29 6.68
N PRO A 33 -4.97 4.06 7.66
CA PRO A 33 -4.28 5.32 7.39
C PRO A 33 -3.07 5.12 6.47
N VAL A 34 -2.49 3.91 6.51
CA VAL A 34 -1.46 3.46 5.58
C VAL A 34 -1.89 2.11 5.02
N ALA A 35 -2.03 2.04 3.70
CA ALA A 35 -2.34 0.82 2.97
C ALA A 35 -1.05 0.00 2.75
N CYS A 36 -0.47 -0.55 3.83
CA CYS A 36 0.75 -1.37 3.78
C CYS A 36 0.56 -2.68 4.55
N HIS A 37 1.18 -3.76 4.04
CA HIS A 37 1.22 -5.08 4.72
C HIS A 37 2.24 -5.14 5.86
N HIS A 38 3.21 -4.23 5.86
CA HIS A 38 4.22 -4.17 6.90
C HIS A 38 3.71 -3.40 8.11
N PRO A 39 4.17 -3.73 9.33
CA PRO A 39 3.88 -2.93 10.51
C PRO A 39 4.31 -1.48 10.26
N HIS A 40 3.34 -0.58 10.32
CA HIS A 40 3.60 0.85 10.26
C HIS A 40 4.12 1.29 11.64
N VAL A 41 5.42 1.56 11.72
CA VAL A 41 5.95 2.33 12.84
C VAL A 41 5.60 3.78 12.52
N PRO A 42 4.71 4.43 13.30
CA PRO A 42 4.46 5.85 13.11
C PRO A 42 5.80 6.56 13.24
N GLU A 43 6.21 7.28 12.20
CA GLU A 43 7.25 8.26 12.38
C GLU A 43 6.67 9.28 13.34
N ASP A 44 7.16 9.29 14.58
CA ASP A 44 6.77 10.29 15.58
C ASP A 44 6.80 11.65 14.88
N VAL A 45 5.61 12.24 14.76
CA VAL A 45 5.34 13.41 13.93
C VAL A 45 6.43 14.43 14.19
N ARG A 46 7.30 14.63 13.18
CA ARG A 46 8.44 15.54 13.28
C ARG A 46 7.90 16.90 13.71
N ALA A 47 8.27 17.28 14.94
CA ALA A 47 7.95 18.55 15.59
C ALA A 47 8.39 19.75 14.74
#